data_AF-A0ABD6AII1-F1
#
_entry.id   AF-A0ABD6AII1-F1
#
_cell.length_a   1.000
_cell.length_b   1.000
_cell.length_c   1.000
_cell.angle_alpha   90.00
_cell.angle_beta   90.00
_cell.angle_gamma   90.00
#
_symmetry.space_group_name_H-M   'P 1'
#
loop_
_entity.id
_entity.type
_entity.pdbx_description
1 polymer ?
#
loop_
_entity_poly.entity_id
_entity_poly.type
_entity_poly.pdbx_seq_one_letter_code
_entity_poly.pdbx_strand_id
1 'polypeptide(L)'
;MGDEDTDGPMSAEEFRSLRDGLVRQSSGGGTTVYKNAAGVGCPNPDCDRGVFQTLFVSDHGWQQIGATRDGIDLCLCNTETKRLVFIHDE
;
A
#
# COMPACT_ATOMS: atom_id res chain seq x y z
N MET A 1 -30.45 -11.42 0.96
CA MET A 1 -29.35 -10.91 1.81
C MET A 1 -28.21 -10.74 0.83
N GLY A 2 -27.88 -9.48 0.52
CA GLY A 2 -26.85 -9.13 -0.45
C GLY A 2 -25.55 -9.01 0.31
N ASP A 3 -24.73 -10.04 0.23
CA ASP A 3 -23.35 -9.99 0.67
C ASP A 3 -22.54 -9.31 -0.44
N GLU A 4 -22.67 -7.98 -0.50
CA GLU A 4 -21.76 -7.07 -1.20
C GLU A 4 -20.45 -7.00 -0.40
N ASP A 5 -19.75 -8.12 -0.30
CA ASP A 5 -18.46 -8.18 0.38
C ASP A 5 -17.32 -7.94 -0.63
N THR A 6 -16.46 -6.99 -0.28
CA THR A 6 -15.08 -6.75 -0.76
C THR A 6 -14.84 -5.92 -2.04
N ASP A 7 -15.39 -4.71 -2.13
CA ASP A 7 -14.71 -3.59 -2.82
C ASP A 7 -14.78 -2.30 -1.96
N GLY A 8 -14.51 -2.45 -0.66
CA GLY A 8 -14.48 -1.34 0.28
C GLY A 8 -13.05 -0.84 0.51
N PRO A 9 -12.84 0.46 0.77
CA PRO A 9 -11.53 0.96 1.20
C PRO A 9 -11.07 0.18 2.44
N MET A 10 -9.78 -0.19 2.48
CA MET A 10 -9.18 -0.92 3.59
C MET A 10 -9.44 -0.19 4.92
N SER A 11 -10.00 -0.89 5.90
CA SER A 11 -10.34 -0.33 7.20
C SER A 11 -9.09 0.18 7.95
N ALA A 12 -9.28 1.12 8.87
CA ALA A 12 -8.18 1.67 9.67
C ALA A 12 -7.46 0.59 10.53
N GLU A 13 -8.20 -0.43 10.99
CA GLU A 13 -7.67 -1.56 11.76
C GLU A 13 -6.79 -2.47 10.91
N GLU A 14 -7.28 -2.86 9.73
CA GLU A 14 -6.54 -3.60 8.70
C GLU A 14 -5.23 -2.88 8.34
N PHE A 15 -5.31 -1.58 8.08
CA PHE A 15 -4.13 -0.76 7.79
C PHE A 15 -3.14 -0.70 8.97
N ARG A 16 -3.64 -0.67 10.20
CA ARG A 16 -2.80 -0.68 11.41
C ARG A 16 -2.05 -2.00 11.56
N SER A 17 -2.74 -3.13 11.34
CA SER A 17 -2.15 -4.46 11.35
C SER A 17 -1.11 -4.63 10.25
N LEU A 18 -1.42 -4.17 9.03
CA LEU A 18 -0.47 -4.13 7.91
C LEU A 18 0.81 -3.37 8.33
N ARG A 19 0.66 -2.16 8.87
CA ARG A 19 1.78 -1.30 9.25
C ARG A 19 2.65 -1.91 10.35
N ASP A 20 2.09 -2.72 11.24
CA ASP A 20 2.83 -3.35 12.35
C ASP A 20 3.97 -4.25 11.84
N GLY A 21 3.76 -4.92 10.71
CA GLY A 21 4.78 -5.74 10.05
C GLY A 21 5.79 -4.94 9.21
N LEU A 22 5.65 -3.61 9.11
CA LEU A 22 6.47 -2.80 8.21
C LEU A 22 7.42 -1.87 8.96
N VAL A 23 8.61 -1.71 8.39
CA VAL A 23 9.63 -0.82 8.92
C VAL A 23 9.47 0.56 8.30
N ARG A 24 9.10 1.57 9.09
CA ARG A 24 9.07 2.97 8.63
C ARG A 24 10.48 3.39 8.18
N GLN A 25 10.63 3.78 6.92
CA GLN A 25 11.89 4.25 6.35
C GLN A 25 12.00 5.77 6.36
N SER A 26 10.95 6.47 5.92
CA SER A 26 10.96 7.94 5.81
C SER A 26 9.55 8.49 5.98
N SER A 27 9.43 9.70 6.51
CA SER A 27 8.18 10.44 6.60
C SER A 27 8.44 11.91 6.36
N GLY A 28 7.83 12.49 5.34
CA GLY A 28 8.00 13.90 4.98
C GLY A 28 7.00 14.35 3.93
N GLY A 29 6.58 15.62 3.99
CA GLY A 29 5.67 16.20 2.98
C GLY A 29 4.29 15.54 2.90
N GLY A 30 3.83 14.89 3.98
CA GLY A 30 2.55 14.17 4.02
C GLY A 30 2.56 12.80 3.32
N THR A 31 3.75 12.29 2.97
CA THR A 31 3.94 10.90 2.55
C THR A 31 4.82 10.18 3.55
N THR A 32 4.45 8.95 3.90
CA THR A 32 5.24 8.05 4.73
C THR A 32 5.59 6.80 3.94
N VAL A 33 6.86 6.42 3.95
CA VAL A 33 7.39 5.24 3.26
C VAL A 33 7.71 4.15 4.28
N TYR A 34 7.22 2.95 4.03
CA TYR A 34 7.44 1.76 4.83
C TYR A 34 8.07 0.66 3.96
N LYS A 35 9.04 -0.06 4.51
CA LYS A 35 9.66 -1.23 3.87
C LYS A 35 9.10 -2.50 4.47
N ASN A 36 8.76 -3.46 3.63
CA ASN A 36 8.24 -4.76 4.04
C ASN A 36 9.36 -5.74 4.33
N ALA A 37 9.96 -5.62 5.52
CA ALA A 37 10.98 -6.57 5.97
C ALA A 37 10.37 -7.90 6.46
N ALA A 38 9.09 -7.92 6.80
CA ALA A 38 8.40 -9.10 7.32
C ALA A 38 7.80 -10.00 6.23
N GLY A 39 7.84 -9.59 4.95
CA GLY A 39 7.29 -10.37 3.85
C GLY A 39 5.75 -10.42 3.83
N VAL A 40 5.08 -9.35 4.29
CA VAL A 40 3.62 -9.24 4.28
C VAL A 40 3.08 -9.24 2.85
N GLY A 41 2.02 -10.02 2.58
CA GLY A 41 1.35 -10.02 1.29
C GLY A 41 0.70 -8.66 0.98
N CYS A 42 0.53 -8.35 -0.30
CA CYS A 42 -0.25 -7.21 -0.74
C CYS A 42 -1.72 -7.44 -0.37
N PRO A 43 -2.34 -6.54 0.41
CA PRO A 43 -3.74 -6.69 0.81
C PRO A 43 -4.72 -6.38 -0.33
N ASN A 44 -4.22 -5.89 -1.48
CA ASN A 44 -5.05 -5.62 -2.64
C ASN A 44 -5.46 -6.95 -3.31
N PRO A 45 -6.76 -7.31 -3.34
CA PRO A 45 -7.22 -8.57 -3.93
C PRO A 45 -6.92 -8.66 -5.44
N ASP A 46 -6.83 -7.53 -6.14
CA ASP A 46 -6.45 -7.46 -7.56
C ASP A 46 -4.94 -7.55 -7.80
N CYS A 47 -4.14 -7.68 -6.75
CA CYS A 47 -2.68 -7.74 -6.85
C CYS A 47 -2.17 -9.19 -6.82
N ASP A 48 -1.98 -9.78 -8.00
CA ASP A 48 -1.45 -11.15 -8.14
C ASP A 48 0.07 -11.26 -7.85
N ARG A 49 0.73 -10.14 -7.56
CA ARG A 49 2.19 -10.08 -7.33
C ARG A 49 2.62 -10.61 -5.95
N GLY A 50 1.68 -10.94 -5.06
CA GLY A 50 1.96 -11.51 -3.75
C GLY A 50 2.60 -10.50 -2.78
N VAL A 51 3.86 -10.70 -2.39
CA VAL A 51 4.56 -9.87 -1.40
C VAL A 51 5.04 -8.57 -2.02
N PHE A 52 4.66 -7.43 -1.44
CA PHE A 52 5.20 -6.13 -1.85
C PHE A 52 6.51 -5.83 -1.13
N GLN A 53 7.39 -5.03 -1.73
CA GLN A 53 8.64 -4.61 -1.09
C GLN A 53 8.50 -3.31 -0.29
N THR A 54 7.76 -2.34 -0.84
CA THR A 54 7.65 -1.00 -0.25
C THR A 54 6.21 -0.51 -0.27
N LEU A 55 5.77 0.14 0.80
CA LEU A 55 4.47 0.80 0.92
C LEU A 55 4.67 2.31 1.06
N PHE A 56 4.02 3.08 0.20
CA PHE A 56 3.88 4.52 0.32
C PHE A 56 2.48 4.85 0.81
N VAL A 57 2.41 5.64 1.88
CA VAL A 57 1.17 6.11 2.48
C VAL A 57 1.13 7.61 2.31
N SER A 58 0.20 8.11 1.49
CA SER A 58 0.00 9.55 1.32
C SER A 58 -1.26 10.01 2.04
N ASP A 59 -1.10 11.03 2.87
CA ASP A 59 -2.16 11.81 3.52
C ASP A 59 -2.69 12.92 2.61
N HIS A 60 -1.91 13.31 1.60
CA HIS A 60 -2.34 14.20 0.53
C HIS A 60 -2.68 13.38 -0.72
N GLY A 61 -3.51 13.92 -1.62
CA GLY A 61 -3.91 13.24 -2.87
C GLY A 61 -2.73 12.84 -3.76
N TRP A 62 -3.02 12.33 -4.97
CA TRP A 62 -1.99 11.85 -5.91
C TRP A 62 -0.82 12.82 -6.07
N GLN A 63 0.35 12.39 -5.60
CA GLN A 63 1.64 12.90 -6.06
C GLN A 63 2.08 11.92 -7.14
N GLN A 64 2.36 12.42 -8.34
CA GLN A 64 2.89 11.62 -9.44
C GLN A 64 4.24 11.04 -8.96
N ILE A 65 4.28 9.74 -8.66
CA ILE A 65 5.53 9.05 -8.36
C ILE A 65 6.27 8.96 -9.69
N GLY A 66 7.14 9.94 -9.93
CA GLY A 66 7.98 10.02 -11.11
C GLY A 66 8.95 8.84 -11.12
N ALA A 67 8.92 8.10 -12.22
CA ALA A 67 9.77 6.95 -12.55
C ALA A 67 9.32 5.61 -11.91
N THR A 68 8.31 4.98 -12.52
CA THR A 68 8.38 3.52 -12.70
C THR A 68 9.58 3.25 -13.61
N ARG A 69 10.70 2.81 -13.03
CA ARG A 69 11.75 2.13 -13.80
C ARG A 69 11.14 0.86 -14.39
N ASP A 70 11.63 0.43 -15.54
CA ASP A 70 11.34 -0.90 -16.09
C ASP A 70 11.60 -1.96 -14.99
N GLY A 71 10.59 -2.81 -14.74
CA GLY A 71 10.64 -3.84 -13.68
C GLY A 71 10.03 -3.47 -12.32
N ILE A 72 9.42 -2.29 -12.19
CA ILE A 72 8.70 -1.91 -10.96
C ILE A 72 7.19 -1.94 -11.20
N ASP A 73 6.51 -2.86 -10.52
CA ASP A 73 5.05 -2.98 -10.51
C ASP A 73 4.45 -2.25 -9.32
N LEU A 74 3.32 -1.58 -9.56
CA LEU A 74 2.62 -0.78 -8.55
C LEU A 74 1.20 -1.31 -8.36
N CYS A 75 0.87 -1.67 -7.13
CA CYS A 75 -0.49 -1.98 -6.71
C CYS A 75 -1.04 -0.81 -5.88
N LEU A 76 -2.30 -0.45 -6.11
CA LEU A 76 -2.94 0.70 -5.48
C LEU A 76 -4.06 0.20 -4.58
N CYS A 77 -4.09 0.70 -3.35
CA CYS A 77 -5.23 0.52 -2.46
C CYS A 77 -5.54 1.85 -1.77
N ASN A 78 -6.74 1.99 -1.24
CA ASN A 78 -7.12 3.17 -0.49
C ASN A 78 -7.70 2.73 0.85
N THR A 79 -7.44 3.50 1.90
CA THR A 79 -8.24 3.48 3.11
C THR A 79 -9.29 4.59 3.03
N GLU A 80 -10.16 4.69 4.04
CA GLU A 80 -11.16 5.76 4.13
C GLU A 80 -10.55 7.17 4.06
N THR A 81 -9.29 7.33 4.49
CA THR A 81 -8.63 8.64 4.65
C THR A 81 -7.27 8.77 3.99
N LYS A 82 -6.67 7.65 3.54
CA LYS A 82 -5.29 7.62 3.04
C LYS A 82 -5.23 6.82 1.74
N ARG A 83 -4.25 7.15 0.90
CA ARG A 83 -3.92 6.34 -0.27
C ARG A 83 -2.67 5.52 -0.02
N LEU A 84 -2.70 4.26 -0.46
CA LEU A 84 -1.67 3.26 -0.27
C LEU A 84 -1.13 2.85 -1.64
N VAL A 85 0.18 2.99 -1.84
CA VAL A 85 0.86 2.51 -3.06
C VAL A 85 1.86 1.43 -2.65
N PHE A 86 1.64 0.23 -3.15
CA PHE A 86 2.48 -0.94 -2.91
C PHE A 86 3.40 -1.13 -4.12
N ILE A 87 4.69 -1.18 -3.86
CA ILE A 87 5.72 -1.39 -4.88
C ILE A 87 6.20 -2.83 -4.81
N HIS A 88 6.09 -3.52 -5.94
CA HIS A 88 6.67 -4.82 -6.22
C HIS A 88 7.85 -4.59 -7.16
N ASP A 89 9.04 -4.89 -6.68
CA ASP A 89 10.29 -4.81 -7.44
C ASP A 89 10.73 -6.27 -7.62
N GLU A 90 11.09 -6.67 -8.85
CA GLU A 90 11.56 -8.04 -9.15
C GLU A 90 13.02 -8.29 -8.73
#